data_AF-A0A8T3Z9P3-F1
#
_entry.id   AF-A0A8T3Z9P3-F1
#
_cell.length_a   1.000
_cell.length_b   1.000
_cell.length_c   1.000
_cell.angle_alpha   90.00
_cell.angle_beta   90.00
_cell.angle_gamma   90.00
#
_symmetry.space_group_name_H-M   'P 1'
#
loop_
_entity.id
_entity.type
_entity.pdbx_description
1 polymer ?
#
loop_
_entity_poly.entity_id
_entity_poly.type
_entity_poly.pdbx_seq_one_letter_code
_entity_poly.pdbx_strand_id
1 'polypeptide(L)'
;MDYAKKIQHELERHGIRIGDLIRVMTKNGTYEGTLMPKSTGDPNTIVLKLASGYNVGIAYMSDVTLHKEEHQHEKHTPIAHEAYRPDASKKIVCILHTGGTIASRIDYETGGVTSLMTPEEILLAVPELKTIVNIKTRQILNIASDDMNPEHWALIAQEIAREITTGVQGIIVTLGTDTMHYVSAALSFMVQNLSIPVLFVGSQRSADRGSSDATMNLLCAAHFIAQTDFTGVAVCMHGSPNDSYCFIHAGT
;
A
#
# COMPACT_ATOMS: atom_id res chain seq x y z
N MET A 1 -2.12 -10.00 -18.98
CA MET A 1 -3.05 -11.03 -18.50
C MET A 1 -2.27 -12.32 -18.42
N ASP A 2 -2.21 -12.96 -17.26
CA ASP A 2 -1.38 -14.17 -17.10
C ASP A 2 -2.15 -15.47 -17.39
N TYR A 3 -3.31 -15.34 -18.03
CA TYR A 3 -4.01 -16.47 -18.63
C TYR A 3 -3.32 -16.92 -19.92
N ALA A 4 -3.40 -18.21 -20.24
CA ALA A 4 -2.93 -18.73 -21.52
C ALA A 4 -3.63 -18.03 -22.70
N LYS A 5 -2.93 -17.83 -23.82
CA LYS A 5 -3.47 -17.13 -25.02
C LYS A 5 -4.83 -17.65 -25.49
N LYS A 6 -5.05 -18.97 -25.42
CA LYS A 6 -6.33 -19.60 -25.77
C LYS A 6 -7.50 -19.12 -24.90
N ILE A 7 -7.27 -18.93 -23.60
CA ILE A 7 -8.27 -18.42 -22.67
C ILE A 7 -8.52 -16.93 -22.94
N GLN A 8 -7.44 -16.16 -23.13
CA GLN A 8 -7.57 -14.73 -23.47
C GLN A 8 -8.41 -14.53 -24.73
N HIS A 9 -8.15 -15.31 -25.77
CA HIS A 9 -8.93 -15.27 -27.01
C HIS A 9 -10.42 -15.60 -26.79
N GLU A 10 -10.71 -16.61 -25.97
CA GLU A 10 -12.10 -17.00 -25.70
C GLU A 10 -12.85 -15.94 -24.86
N LEU A 11 -12.15 -15.33 -23.89
CA LEU A 11 -12.68 -14.21 -23.10
C LEU A 11 -12.98 -13.00 -23.99
N GLU A 12 -12.04 -12.63 -24.88
CA GLU A 12 -12.22 -11.54 -25.84
C GLU A 12 -13.40 -11.80 -26.78
N ARG A 13 -13.51 -13.03 -27.30
CA ARG A 13 -14.61 -13.46 -28.18
C ARG A 13 -15.98 -13.30 -27.53
N HIS A 14 -16.08 -13.51 -26.22
CA HIS A 14 -17.33 -13.38 -25.45
C HIS A 14 -17.49 -11.99 -24.79
N GLY A 15 -16.57 -11.05 -25.06
CA GLY A 15 -16.60 -9.71 -24.44
C GLY A 15 -16.48 -9.73 -22.92
N ILE A 16 -15.84 -10.77 -22.37
CA ILE A 16 -15.60 -10.96 -20.93
C ILE A 16 -14.31 -10.25 -20.53
N ARG A 17 -14.37 -9.52 -19.42
CA ARG A 17 -13.26 -8.81 -18.79
C ARG A 17 -13.09 -9.25 -17.35
N ILE A 18 -11.91 -9.02 -16.79
CA ILE A 18 -11.67 -9.18 -15.36
C ILE A 18 -12.68 -8.32 -14.59
N GLY A 19 -13.29 -8.89 -13.56
CA GLY A 19 -14.36 -8.27 -12.78
C GLY A 19 -15.78 -8.53 -13.31
N ASP A 20 -15.95 -9.14 -14.48
CA ASP A 20 -17.27 -9.55 -14.94
C ASP A 20 -17.76 -10.78 -14.19
N LEU A 21 -19.07 -10.81 -13.89
CA LEU A 21 -19.74 -12.03 -13.45
C LEU A 21 -19.84 -12.99 -14.64
N ILE A 22 -19.30 -14.20 -14.48
CA ILE A 22 -19.35 -15.22 -15.52
C ILE A 22 -19.81 -16.56 -14.98
N ARG A 23 -20.39 -17.36 -15.88
CA ARG A 23 -20.71 -18.75 -15.66
C ARG A 23 -19.77 -19.63 -16.48
N VAL A 24 -19.12 -20.57 -15.82
CA VAL A 24 -18.18 -21.54 -16.39
C VAL A 24 -18.79 -22.93 -16.26
N MET A 25 -19.12 -23.54 -17.39
CA MET A 25 -19.69 -24.88 -17.45
C MET A 25 -18.59 -25.89 -17.79
N THR A 26 -18.54 -26.98 -17.04
CA THR A 26 -17.58 -28.09 -17.21
C THR A 26 -18.33 -29.43 -17.13
N LYS A 27 -17.68 -30.54 -17.49
CA LYS A 27 -18.24 -31.89 -17.26
C LYS A 27 -18.56 -32.20 -15.80
N ASN A 28 -17.90 -31.54 -14.85
CA ASN A 28 -18.04 -31.79 -13.41
C ASN A 28 -19.09 -30.88 -12.75
N GLY A 29 -19.67 -29.95 -13.50
CA GLY A 29 -20.65 -29.00 -13.00
C GLY A 29 -20.44 -27.59 -13.53
N THR A 30 -21.32 -26.71 -13.06
CA THR A 30 -21.38 -25.30 -13.43
C THR A 30 -20.95 -24.45 -12.25
N TYR A 31 -20.06 -23.49 -12.51
CA TYR A 31 -19.55 -22.55 -11.54
C TYR A 31 -19.93 -21.14 -11.97
N GLU A 32 -20.37 -20.32 -11.03
CA GLU A 32 -20.74 -18.93 -11.28
C GLU A 32 -19.99 -18.02 -10.30
N GLY A 33 -19.38 -16.98 -10.83
CA GLY A 33 -18.59 -16.06 -10.02
C GLY A 33 -17.90 -14.98 -10.84
N THR A 34 -17.31 -14.01 -10.13
CA THR A 34 -16.57 -12.91 -10.73
C THR A 34 -15.25 -13.42 -11.28
N LEU A 35 -14.95 -13.11 -12.54
CA LEU A 35 -13.67 -13.46 -13.16
C LEU A 35 -12.54 -12.69 -12.50
N MET A 36 -11.62 -13.42 -11.88
CA MET A 36 -10.50 -12.83 -11.14
C MET A 36 -9.27 -12.64 -12.03
N PRO A 37 -8.44 -11.62 -11.77
CA PRO A 37 -7.12 -11.56 -12.37
C PRO A 37 -6.28 -12.75 -11.88
N LYS A 38 -5.34 -13.18 -12.72
CA LYS A 38 -4.37 -14.20 -12.38
C LYS A 38 -2.98 -13.58 -12.42
N SER A 39 -2.21 -13.79 -11.36
CA SER A 39 -0.81 -13.37 -11.23
C SER A 39 0.14 -14.56 -11.00
N THR A 40 -0.37 -15.71 -10.55
CA THR A 40 0.41 -16.92 -10.25
C THR A 40 -0.37 -18.21 -10.55
N GLY A 41 0.33 -19.34 -10.65
CA GLY A 41 -0.23 -20.68 -10.90
C GLY A 41 -0.40 -21.03 -12.39
N ASP A 42 -0.99 -22.20 -12.69
CA ASP A 42 -1.10 -22.73 -14.07
C ASP A 42 -1.90 -21.78 -14.99
N PRO A 43 -1.29 -21.22 -16.06
CA PRO A 43 -1.95 -20.32 -17.00
C PRO A 43 -3.22 -20.89 -17.65
N ASN A 44 -3.42 -22.21 -17.64
CA ASN A 44 -4.58 -22.91 -18.18
C ASN A 44 -5.74 -23.03 -17.19
N THR A 45 -5.75 -22.27 -16.10
CA THR A 45 -6.80 -22.35 -15.08
C THR A 45 -7.48 -21.00 -14.94
N ILE A 46 -8.80 -20.97 -15.16
CA ILE A 46 -9.69 -19.82 -14.93
C ILE A 46 -9.91 -19.67 -13.43
N VAL A 47 -9.77 -18.46 -12.89
CA VAL A 47 -10.02 -18.19 -11.47
C VAL A 47 -11.31 -17.41 -11.32
N LEU A 48 -12.25 -17.94 -10.55
CA LEU A 48 -13.51 -17.27 -10.20
C LEU A 48 -13.55 -16.96 -8.70
N LYS A 49 -14.16 -15.83 -8.35
CA LYS A 49 -14.63 -15.57 -6.98
C LYS A 49 -16.12 -15.86 -6.90
N LEU A 50 -16.47 -16.88 -6.14
CA LEU A 50 -17.86 -17.31 -5.95
C LEU A 50 -18.61 -16.30 -5.08
N ALA A 51 -19.95 -16.34 -5.12
CA ALA A 51 -20.80 -15.53 -4.25
C ALA A 51 -20.55 -15.75 -2.75
N SER A 52 -19.98 -16.90 -2.36
CA SER A 52 -19.54 -17.18 -0.99
C SER A 52 -18.27 -16.41 -0.57
N GLY A 53 -17.61 -15.72 -1.50
CA GLY A 53 -16.35 -15.00 -1.29
C GLY A 53 -15.09 -15.86 -1.54
N TYR A 54 -15.24 -17.18 -1.72
CA TYR A 54 -14.12 -18.07 -2.00
C TYR A 54 -13.65 -17.98 -3.45
N ASN A 55 -12.32 -18.05 -3.64
CA ASN A 55 -11.73 -18.19 -4.97
C ASN A 55 -11.62 -19.68 -5.35
N VAL A 56 -12.01 -20.03 -6.58
CA VAL A 56 -11.87 -21.37 -7.15
C VAL A 56 -11.09 -21.32 -8.47
N GLY A 57 -10.19 -22.28 -8.67
CA GLY A 57 -9.49 -22.49 -9.93
C GLY A 57 -10.14 -23.61 -10.74
N ILE A 58 -10.51 -23.32 -11.99
CA ILE A 58 -11.14 -24.25 -12.91
C ILE A 58 -10.21 -24.49 -14.09
N ALA A 59 -9.74 -25.74 -14.25
CA ALA A 59 -8.88 -26.11 -15.37
C ALA A 59 -9.62 -25.93 -16.71
N TYR A 60 -9.01 -25.19 -17.64
CA TYR A 60 -9.57 -24.90 -18.95
C TYR A 60 -9.26 -26.03 -19.93
N MET A 61 -10.23 -26.93 -20.07
CA MET A 61 -10.22 -28.07 -20.99
C MET A 61 -11.19 -27.84 -22.15
N SER A 62 -11.19 -28.74 -23.14
CA SER A 62 -12.02 -28.61 -24.35
C SER A 62 -13.53 -28.62 -24.11
N ASP A 63 -13.98 -29.12 -22.96
CA ASP A 63 -15.38 -29.16 -22.53
C ASP A 63 -15.84 -27.89 -21.80
N VAL A 64 -14.94 -26.92 -21.60
CA VAL A 64 -15.24 -25.71 -20.83
C VAL A 64 -15.90 -24.65 -21.72
N THR A 65 -17.09 -24.20 -21.31
CA THR A 65 -17.82 -23.11 -21.98
C THR A 65 -17.99 -21.92 -21.04
N LEU A 66 -17.83 -20.71 -21.56
CA LEU A 66 -17.88 -19.44 -20.81
C LEU A 66 -19.10 -18.62 -21.23
N HIS A 67 -19.85 -18.12 -20.26
CA HIS A 67 -20.95 -17.19 -20.49
C HIS A 67 -20.78 -15.96 -19.61
N LYS A 68 -20.92 -14.78 -20.20
CA LYS A 68 -21.01 -13.53 -19.46
C LYS A 68 -22.42 -13.38 -18.91
N GLU A 69 -22.55 -13.12 -17.63
CA GLU A 69 -23.83 -12.79 -17.01
C GLU A 69 -24.03 -11.27 -17.06
N GLU A 70 -25.27 -10.82 -17.31
CA GLU A 70 -25.62 -9.40 -17.21
C GLU A 70 -25.80 -9.04 -15.74
N HIS A 71 -24.77 -8.43 -15.14
CA HIS A 71 -24.86 -7.87 -13.79
C HIS A 71 -24.54 -6.39 -13.81
N GLN A 72 -25.39 -5.59 -13.17
CA GLN A 72 -25.08 -4.19 -12.89
C GLN A 72 -24.12 -4.15 -11.71
N HIS A 73 -22.87 -3.73 -11.97
CA HIS A 73 -21.95 -3.37 -10.90
C HIS A 73 -22.52 -2.19 -10.13
N GLU A 74 -22.91 -2.40 -8.87
CA GLU A 74 -23.19 -1.31 -7.94
C GLU A 74 -21.89 -0.53 -7.73
N LYS A 75 -21.80 0.67 -8.31
CA LYS A 75 -20.66 1.54 -8.07
C LYS A 75 -20.64 1.92 -6.60
N HIS A 76 -19.66 1.42 -5.87
CA HIS A 76 -19.34 1.93 -4.53
C HIS A 76 -19.16 3.45 -4.64
N THR A 77 -20.07 4.17 -4.00
CA THR A 77 -19.98 5.63 -3.94
C THR A 77 -18.90 5.95 -2.92
N PRO A 78 -17.89 6.78 -3.27
CA PRO A 78 -16.87 7.19 -2.32
C PRO A 78 -17.55 7.79 -1.09
N ILE A 79 -17.16 7.34 0.10
CA ILE A 79 -17.64 7.93 1.34
C ILE A 79 -17.20 9.40 1.33
N ALA A 80 -18.15 10.32 1.42
CA ALA A 80 -17.84 11.74 1.52
C ALA A 80 -17.17 12.01 2.88
N HIS A 81 -15.96 12.53 2.86
CA HIS A 81 -15.21 12.84 4.09
C HIS A 81 -15.21 14.34 4.36
N GLU A 82 -15.25 14.70 5.65
CA GLU A 82 -15.01 16.08 6.07
C GLU A 82 -13.63 16.54 5.60
N ALA A 83 -13.58 17.73 5.01
CA ALA A 83 -12.34 18.32 4.55
C ALA A 83 -11.34 18.42 5.72
N TYR A 84 -10.15 17.87 5.51
CA TYR A 84 -9.05 17.97 6.45
C TYR A 84 -8.68 19.44 6.69
N ARG A 85 -8.70 19.87 7.96
CA ARG A 85 -8.33 21.24 8.36
C ARG A 85 -7.11 21.17 9.28
N PRO A 86 -5.97 21.76 8.88
CA PRO A 86 -4.79 21.83 9.73
C PRO A 86 -5.05 22.61 11.01
N ASP A 87 -4.44 22.15 12.11
CA ASP A 87 -4.42 22.82 13.40
C ASP A 87 -3.13 23.62 13.55
N ALA A 88 -3.20 24.95 13.63
CA ALA A 88 -2.03 25.82 13.69
C ALA A 88 -1.08 25.54 14.88
N SER A 89 -1.55 24.86 15.93
CA SER A 89 -0.72 24.49 17.09
C SER A 89 0.17 23.26 16.87
N LYS A 90 -0.06 22.48 15.80
CA LYS A 90 0.61 21.20 15.54
C LYS A 90 1.70 21.31 14.49
N LYS A 91 2.75 20.51 14.66
CA LYS A 91 3.82 20.40 13.67
C LYS A 91 3.30 19.90 12.32
N ILE A 92 3.81 20.44 11.23
CA ILE A 92 3.53 19.95 9.88
C ILE A 92 4.52 18.83 9.54
N VAL A 93 4.00 17.64 9.26
CA VAL A 93 4.76 16.44 8.89
C VAL A 93 4.41 16.03 7.47
N CYS A 94 5.43 15.79 6.64
CA CYS A 94 5.24 15.25 5.30
C CYS A 94 5.50 13.75 5.29
N ILE A 95 4.55 12.98 4.78
CA ILE A 95 4.70 11.54 4.54
C ILE A 95 5.10 11.37 3.06
N LEU A 96 6.29 10.84 2.84
CA LEU A 96 6.80 10.50 1.52
C LEU A 96 6.62 9.01 1.27
N HIS A 97 5.88 8.66 0.22
CA HIS A 97 5.65 7.26 -0.16
C HIS A 97 6.65 6.79 -1.20
N THR A 98 7.42 5.76 -0.86
CA THR A 98 8.37 5.12 -1.80
C THR A 98 7.89 3.76 -2.32
N GLY A 99 6.77 3.28 -1.77
CA GLY A 99 6.32 1.90 -1.87
C GLY A 99 6.13 1.32 -0.48
N GLY A 100 6.11 -0.01 -0.39
CA GLY A 100 5.84 -0.71 0.87
C GLY A 100 4.36 -0.72 1.23
N THR A 101 3.93 -1.78 1.91
CA THR A 101 2.51 -2.04 2.16
C THR A 101 1.92 -1.18 3.28
N ILE A 102 2.71 -0.36 3.97
CA ILE A 102 2.29 0.36 5.20
C ILE A 102 1.07 1.27 4.99
N ALA A 103 0.91 1.80 3.77
CA ALA A 103 -0.23 2.61 3.37
C ALA A 103 -1.00 1.88 2.26
N SER A 104 -1.65 0.75 2.60
CA SER A 104 -2.48 0.00 1.64
C SER A 104 -3.77 -0.50 2.28
N ARG A 105 -4.81 -0.71 1.47
CA ARG A 105 -6.12 -1.26 1.86
C ARG A 105 -6.50 -2.45 0.98
N ILE A 106 -7.28 -3.38 1.54
CA ILE A 106 -7.93 -4.45 0.79
C ILE A 106 -9.17 -3.90 0.10
N ASP A 107 -9.28 -4.14 -1.19
CA ASP A 107 -10.56 -4.17 -1.88
C ASP A 107 -11.17 -5.57 -1.66
N TYR A 108 -12.18 -5.67 -0.80
CA TYR A 108 -12.77 -6.95 -0.44
C TYR A 108 -13.60 -7.58 -1.57
N GLU A 109 -14.02 -6.80 -2.58
CA GLU A 109 -14.71 -7.32 -3.75
C GLU A 109 -13.71 -8.02 -4.68
N THR A 110 -12.59 -7.37 -4.97
CA THR A 110 -11.56 -7.93 -5.86
C THR A 110 -10.51 -8.79 -5.14
N GLY A 111 -10.45 -8.72 -3.81
CA GLY A 111 -9.33 -9.27 -3.02
C GLY A 111 -7.98 -8.59 -3.31
N GLY A 112 -7.98 -7.50 -4.07
CA GLY A 112 -6.78 -6.74 -4.42
C GLY A 112 -6.32 -5.84 -3.28
N VAL A 113 -5.04 -5.46 -3.32
CA VAL A 113 -4.46 -4.48 -2.38
C VAL A 113 -4.19 -3.19 -3.15
N THR A 114 -4.74 -2.07 -2.67
CA THR A 114 -4.54 -0.74 -3.26
C THR A 114 -3.79 0.17 -2.29
N SER A 115 -2.82 0.94 -2.79
CA SER A 115 -2.09 1.92 -1.98
C SER A 115 -2.97 3.13 -1.64
N LEU A 116 -2.78 3.67 -0.42
CA LEU A 116 -3.36 4.92 0.05
C LEU A 116 -2.44 6.07 -0.36
N MET A 117 -2.99 7.10 -1.00
CA MET A 117 -2.22 8.12 -1.73
C MET A 117 -2.49 9.55 -1.27
N THR A 118 -3.62 9.81 -0.61
CA THR A 118 -4.00 11.16 -0.14
C THR A 118 -3.98 11.28 1.38
N PRO A 119 -3.84 12.50 1.94
CA PRO A 119 -3.93 12.68 3.39
C PRO A 119 -5.24 12.15 3.96
N GLU A 120 -6.35 12.32 3.25
CA GLU A 120 -7.67 11.83 3.64
C GLU A 120 -7.71 10.31 3.70
N GLU A 121 -7.09 9.62 2.74
CA GLU A 121 -7.00 8.15 2.73
C GLU A 121 -6.14 7.62 3.90
N ILE A 122 -5.02 8.29 4.20
CA ILE A 122 -4.17 7.95 5.36
C ILE A 122 -4.93 8.20 6.66
N LEU A 123 -5.62 9.33 6.78
CA LEU A 123 -6.42 9.67 7.96
C LEU A 123 -7.66 8.79 8.10
N LEU A 124 -8.18 8.22 7.01
CA LEU A 124 -9.24 7.21 7.08
C LEU A 124 -8.70 5.91 7.67
N ALA A 125 -7.48 5.51 7.30
CA ALA A 125 -6.84 4.31 7.82
C ALA A 125 -6.31 4.48 9.24
N VAL A 126 -5.79 5.67 9.59
CA VAL A 126 -5.23 6.01 10.90
C VAL A 126 -5.74 7.39 11.36
N PRO A 127 -7.00 7.47 11.85
CA PRO A 127 -7.62 8.72 12.27
C PRO A 127 -6.87 9.45 13.40
N GLU A 128 -6.20 8.71 14.26
CA GLU A 128 -5.48 9.22 15.44
C GLU A 128 -4.36 10.19 15.05
N LEU A 129 -3.78 10.06 13.84
CA LEU A 129 -2.74 10.98 13.36
C LEU A 129 -3.22 12.44 13.32
N LYS A 130 -4.52 12.68 13.04
CA LYS A 130 -5.13 14.02 13.05
C LYS A 130 -4.99 14.70 14.42
N THR A 131 -4.92 13.92 15.49
CA THR A 131 -4.77 14.44 16.85
C THR A 131 -3.31 14.82 17.18
N ILE A 132 -2.33 14.32 16.42
CA ILE A 132 -0.89 14.40 16.75
C ILE A 132 -0.18 15.46 15.89
N VAL A 133 -0.34 15.42 14.57
CA VAL A 133 0.38 16.28 13.61
C VAL A 133 -0.52 16.74 12.48
N ASN A 134 -0.08 17.79 11.78
CA ASN A 134 -0.65 18.12 10.49
C ASN A 134 0.02 17.34 9.37
N ILE A 135 -0.74 16.63 8.55
CA ILE A 135 -0.20 15.72 7.53
C ILE A 135 -0.23 16.39 6.15
N LYS A 136 0.91 16.35 5.48
CA LYS A 136 1.01 16.40 4.02
C LYS A 136 1.43 15.02 3.53
N THR A 137 1.02 14.62 2.34
CA THR A 137 1.53 13.40 1.74
C THR A 137 1.88 13.61 0.27
N ARG A 138 2.91 12.90 -0.17
CA ARG A 138 3.32 12.82 -1.57
C ARG A 138 3.85 11.42 -1.87
N GLN A 139 3.41 10.87 -2.99
CA GLN A 139 4.05 9.69 -3.55
C GLN A 139 5.25 10.11 -4.40
N ILE A 140 6.41 9.54 -4.10
CA ILE A 140 7.67 9.82 -4.80
C ILE A 140 8.20 8.59 -5.55
N LEU A 141 7.91 7.37 -5.06
CA LEU A 141 8.19 6.10 -5.75
C LEU A 141 7.06 5.10 -5.47
N ASN A 142 7.06 3.99 -6.22
CA ASN A 142 6.20 2.83 -5.97
C ASN A 142 6.93 1.54 -6.32
N ILE A 143 7.98 1.23 -5.57
CA ILE A 143 8.83 0.06 -5.83
C ILE A 143 8.93 -0.80 -4.58
N ALA A 144 9.17 -2.09 -4.79
CA ALA A 144 9.49 -3.00 -3.71
C ALA A 144 10.90 -2.68 -3.18
N SER A 145 11.15 -2.89 -1.88
CA SER A 145 12.42 -2.51 -1.27
C SER A 145 13.61 -3.28 -1.85
N ASP A 146 13.39 -4.51 -2.28
CA ASP A 146 14.33 -5.38 -2.98
C ASP A 146 14.73 -4.85 -4.37
N ASP A 147 13.89 -4.02 -5.00
CA ASP A 147 14.21 -3.32 -6.26
C ASP A 147 14.88 -1.95 -6.04
N MET A 148 15.09 -1.53 -4.78
CA MET A 148 15.76 -0.25 -4.50
C MET A 148 17.24 -0.28 -4.88
N ASN A 149 17.71 0.84 -5.44
CA ASN A 149 19.08 1.01 -5.88
C ASN A 149 19.58 2.42 -5.49
N PRO A 150 20.88 2.72 -5.63
CA PRO A 150 21.44 4.01 -5.24
C PRO A 150 20.82 5.23 -5.96
N GLU A 151 20.30 5.08 -7.18
CA GLU A 151 19.62 6.18 -7.89
C GLU A 151 18.30 6.51 -7.21
N HIS A 152 17.56 5.49 -6.77
CA HIS A 152 16.35 5.67 -5.96
C HIS A 152 16.67 6.37 -4.63
N TRP A 153 17.79 6.04 -3.98
CA TRP A 153 18.20 6.70 -2.74
C TRP A 153 18.50 8.19 -2.96
N ALA A 154 19.20 8.53 -4.05
CA ALA A 154 19.47 9.91 -4.42
C ALA A 154 18.17 10.69 -4.69
N LEU A 155 17.18 10.07 -5.33
CA LEU A 155 15.86 10.67 -5.51
C LEU A 155 15.18 10.94 -4.17
N ILE A 156 15.15 9.96 -3.25
CA ILE A 156 14.54 10.15 -1.92
C ILE A 156 15.24 11.31 -1.18
N ALA A 157 16.57 11.39 -1.24
CA ALA A 157 17.33 12.48 -0.64
C ALA A 157 16.96 13.86 -1.21
N GLN A 158 16.78 13.96 -2.54
CA GLN A 158 16.35 15.20 -3.20
C GLN A 158 14.92 15.59 -2.82
N GLU A 159 14.02 14.62 -2.70
CA GLU A 159 12.64 14.84 -2.25
C GLU A 159 12.58 15.33 -0.80
N ILE A 160 13.37 14.72 0.10
CA ILE A 160 13.53 15.18 1.49
C ILE A 160 14.02 16.62 1.52
N ALA A 161 15.09 16.93 0.78
CA ALA A 161 15.64 18.28 0.71
C ALA A 161 14.60 19.28 0.22
N ARG A 162 13.79 18.91 -0.79
CA ARG A 162 12.71 19.76 -1.29
C ARG A 162 11.64 20.01 -0.23
N GLU A 163 11.17 18.98 0.46
CA GLU A 163 10.13 19.12 1.47
C GLU A 163 10.56 20.03 2.62
N ILE A 164 11.83 19.95 3.04
CA ILE A 164 12.40 20.85 4.05
C ILE A 164 12.22 22.33 3.65
N THR A 165 12.42 22.68 2.37
CA THR A 165 12.24 24.07 1.90
C THR A 165 10.79 24.55 1.97
N THR A 166 9.81 23.64 2.05
CA THR A 166 8.38 23.98 2.18
C THR A 166 7.96 24.28 3.63
N GLY A 167 8.89 24.21 4.58
CA GLY A 167 8.67 24.52 5.99
C GLY A 167 8.04 23.39 6.80
N VAL A 168 8.15 22.13 6.34
CA VAL A 168 7.75 20.98 7.16
C VAL A 168 8.71 20.82 8.34
N GLN A 169 8.18 20.35 9.46
CA GLN A 169 8.90 20.23 10.74
C GLN A 169 9.29 18.78 11.07
N GLY A 170 9.00 17.86 10.15
CA GLY A 170 9.44 16.48 10.18
C GLY A 170 8.99 15.75 8.92
N ILE A 171 9.69 14.67 8.58
CA ILE A 171 9.39 13.86 7.41
C ILE A 171 9.29 12.40 7.85
N ILE A 172 8.27 11.70 7.37
CA ILE A 172 8.13 10.25 7.48
C ILE A 172 8.31 9.68 6.07
N VAL A 173 9.31 8.83 5.86
CA VAL A 173 9.52 8.10 4.60
C VAL A 173 9.01 6.68 4.79
N THR A 174 7.94 6.35 4.08
CA THR A 174 7.43 4.97 4.07
C THR A 174 8.22 4.12 3.08
N LEU A 175 8.75 2.99 3.54
CA LEU A 175 9.69 2.16 2.78
C LEU A 175 9.51 0.67 3.15
N GLY A 176 9.73 -0.23 2.19
CA GLY A 176 9.75 -1.67 2.46
C GLY A 176 10.91 -2.08 3.38
N THR A 177 10.71 -3.12 4.17
CA THR A 177 11.63 -3.43 5.29
C THR A 177 12.99 -3.96 4.86
N ASP A 178 13.08 -4.60 3.70
CA ASP A 178 14.23 -5.43 3.32
C ASP A 178 15.51 -4.62 3.13
N THR A 179 15.39 -3.39 2.61
CA THR A 179 16.52 -2.50 2.35
C THR A 179 16.48 -1.20 3.14
N MET A 180 15.50 -1.05 4.05
CA MET A 180 15.29 0.19 4.81
C MET A 180 16.54 0.67 5.54
N HIS A 181 17.30 -0.25 6.14
CA HIS A 181 18.52 0.05 6.88
C HIS A 181 19.67 0.53 5.97
N TYR A 182 19.76 0.01 4.73
CA TYR A 182 20.71 0.55 3.75
C TYR A 182 20.32 1.96 3.31
N VAL A 183 19.03 2.19 3.04
CA VAL A 183 18.54 3.50 2.60
C VAL A 183 18.69 4.53 3.71
N SER A 184 18.30 4.20 4.94
CA SER A 184 18.46 5.10 6.08
C SER A 184 19.93 5.47 6.29
N ALA A 185 20.83 4.48 6.19
CA ALA A 185 22.27 4.73 6.32
C ALA A 185 22.81 5.63 5.22
N ALA A 186 22.46 5.36 3.96
CA ALA A 186 22.87 6.19 2.83
C ALA A 186 22.38 7.64 3.00
N LEU A 187 21.12 7.82 3.42
CA LEU A 187 20.52 9.14 3.55
C LEU A 187 21.04 9.93 4.74
N SER A 188 21.50 9.27 5.81
CA SER A 188 22.25 9.93 6.89
C SER A 188 23.48 10.69 6.38
N PHE A 189 24.10 10.23 5.28
CA PHE A 189 25.26 10.89 4.68
C PHE A 189 24.90 11.81 3.51
N MET A 190 23.87 11.47 2.72
CA MET A 190 23.46 12.25 1.56
C MET A 190 22.79 13.57 1.95
N VAL A 191 21.94 13.56 2.99
CA VAL A 191 21.19 14.75 3.41
C VAL A 191 21.90 15.43 4.58
N GLN A 192 22.86 16.28 4.24
CA GLN A 192 23.66 16.98 5.24
C GLN A 192 22.92 18.14 5.90
N ASN A 193 23.32 18.47 7.14
CA ASN A 193 22.79 19.59 7.92
C ASN A 193 21.26 19.57 8.09
N LEU A 194 20.70 18.38 8.30
CA LEU A 194 19.29 18.22 8.63
C LEU A 194 18.92 19.03 9.88
N SER A 195 17.89 19.85 9.77
CA SER A 195 17.33 20.67 10.85
C SER A 195 16.03 20.11 11.43
N ILE A 196 15.56 18.99 10.87
CA ILE A 196 14.31 18.31 11.25
C ILE A 196 14.53 16.79 11.32
N PRO A 197 13.68 16.06 12.05
CA PRO A 197 13.70 14.60 12.05
C PRO A 197 13.19 14.04 10.71
N VAL A 198 13.93 13.07 10.16
CA VAL A 198 13.52 12.24 9.01
C VAL A 198 13.43 10.80 9.48
N LEU A 199 12.21 10.26 9.58
CA LEU A 199 11.96 8.90 10.06
C LEU A 199 11.60 7.97 8.91
N PHE A 200 12.36 6.89 8.76
CA PHE A 200 11.96 5.75 7.94
C PHE A 200 11.01 4.85 8.72
N VAL A 201 9.91 4.47 8.09
CA VAL A 201 8.85 3.67 8.71
C VAL A 201 8.38 2.62 7.72
N GLY A 202 8.20 1.38 8.19
CA GLY A 202 7.63 0.29 7.39
C GLY A 202 6.68 -0.56 8.21
N SER A 203 6.32 -1.72 7.69
CA SER A 203 5.56 -2.72 8.44
C SER A 203 6.06 -4.12 8.08
N GLN A 204 6.28 -4.95 9.10
CA GLN A 204 6.64 -6.36 8.92
C GLN A 204 5.43 -7.21 8.54
N ARG A 205 4.24 -6.77 8.96
CA ARG A 205 2.96 -7.35 8.56
C ARG A 205 2.31 -6.41 7.54
N SER A 206 1.70 -7.01 6.52
CA SER A 206 1.02 -6.27 5.48
C SER A 206 -0.11 -5.40 6.10
N ALA A 207 -0.23 -4.12 5.71
CA ALA A 207 -1.16 -3.17 6.35
C ALA A 207 -2.63 -3.48 6.13
N ASP A 208 -2.89 -4.34 5.17
CA ASP A 208 -4.20 -4.85 4.81
C ASP A 208 -4.73 -5.84 5.89
N ARG A 209 -3.87 -6.35 6.78
CA ARG A 209 -4.22 -7.24 7.88
C ARG A 209 -4.57 -6.47 9.15
N GLY A 210 -5.62 -6.90 9.84
CA GLY A 210 -6.04 -6.31 11.13
C GLY A 210 -5.00 -6.42 12.27
N SER A 211 -3.98 -7.26 12.11
CA SER A 211 -2.86 -7.42 13.05
C SER A 211 -1.60 -6.65 12.63
N SER A 212 -1.73 -5.71 11.69
CA SER A 212 -0.58 -4.98 11.13
C SER A 212 0.09 -4.07 12.15
N ASP A 213 1.42 -4.01 12.10
CA ASP A 213 2.24 -3.07 12.84
C ASP A 213 2.30 -1.67 12.17
N ALA A 214 1.75 -1.52 10.97
CA ALA A 214 1.76 -0.28 10.18
C ALA A 214 1.20 0.93 10.95
N THR A 215 0.02 0.77 11.54
CA THR A 215 -0.69 1.83 12.26
C THR A 215 0.14 2.34 13.44
N MET A 216 0.63 1.42 14.28
CA MET A 216 1.40 1.79 15.45
C MET A 216 2.78 2.36 15.09
N ASN A 217 3.47 1.82 14.07
CA ASN A 217 4.73 2.39 13.59
C ASN A 217 4.55 3.84 13.13
N LEU A 218 3.48 4.12 12.36
CA LEU A 218 3.15 5.49 11.93
C LEU A 218 2.80 6.42 13.10
N LEU A 219 2.00 5.96 14.06
CA LEU A 219 1.64 6.75 15.24
C LEU A 219 2.86 7.06 16.11
N CYS A 220 3.72 6.08 16.36
CA CYS A 220 4.96 6.30 17.11
C CYS A 220 5.89 7.29 16.40
N ALA A 221 6.04 7.18 15.07
CA ALA A 221 6.82 8.13 14.29
C ALA A 221 6.25 9.56 14.39
N ALA A 222 4.94 9.72 14.25
CA ALA A 222 4.27 11.02 14.39
C ALA A 222 4.41 11.60 15.79
N HIS A 223 4.21 10.80 16.84
CA HIS A 223 4.39 11.21 18.23
C HIS A 223 5.82 11.66 18.50
N PHE A 224 6.81 10.90 18.03
CA PHE A 224 8.22 11.25 18.17
C PHE A 224 8.51 12.60 17.51
N ILE A 225 8.13 12.78 16.25
CA ILE A 225 8.33 14.04 15.52
C ILE A 225 7.65 15.21 16.23
N ALA A 226 6.43 15.02 16.74
CA ALA A 226 5.68 16.07 17.44
C ALA A 226 6.41 16.60 18.69
N GLN A 227 7.16 15.73 19.39
CA GLN A 227 7.69 16.01 20.74
C GLN A 227 9.21 16.14 20.79
N THR A 228 9.93 15.68 19.77
CA THR A 228 11.40 15.67 19.76
C THR A 228 12.02 16.99 19.31
N ASP A 229 13.27 17.19 19.74
CA ASP A 229 14.27 18.11 19.20
C ASP A 229 15.33 17.40 18.33
N PHE A 230 15.21 16.07 18.16
CA PHE A 230 16.08 15.29 17.31
C PHE A 230 16.10 15.82 15.87
N THR A 231 17.30 15.86 15.32
CA THR A 231 17.54 16.18 13.91
C THR A 231 18.40 15.08 13.31
N GLY A 232 18.13 14.73 12.05
CA GLY A 232 18.82 13.66 11.36
C GLY A 232 17.89 12.55 10.90
N VAL A 233 18.51 11.48 10.39
CA VAL A 233 17.81 10.31 9.87
C VAL A 233 17.72 9.23 10.95
N ALA A 234 16.54 8.66 11.11
CA ALA A 234 16.32 7.53 12.00
C ALA A 234 15.28 6.55 11.41
N VAL A 235 15.19 5.36 12.00
CA VAL A 235 14.21 4.32 11.67
C VAL A 235 13.27 4.15 12.86
N CYS A 236 11.96 4.17 12.62
CA CYS A 236 10.94 3.90 13.62
C CYS A 236 10.21 2.59 13.32
N MET A 237 10.38 1.60 14.19
CA MET A 237 9.76 0.28 14.08
C MET A 237 9.43 -0.26 15.49
N HIS A 238 8.55 -1.26 15.57
CA HIS A 238 8.22 -1.96 16.83
C HIS A 238 9.48 -2.36 17.60
N GLY A 239 9.46 -2.09 18.92
CA GLY A 239 10.54 -2.50 19.81
C GLY A 239 10.36 -3.89 20.42
N SER A 240 9.17 -4.48 20.27
CA SER A 240 8.87 -5.83 20.76
C SER A 240 7.80 -6.50 19.89
N PRO A 241 7.54 -7.80 20.06
CA PRO A 241 6.42 -8.49 19.41
C PRO A 241 5.02 -7.98 19.82
N ASN A 242 4.94 -7.21 20.91
CA ASN A 242 3.71 -6.60 21.40
C ASN A 242 3.56 -5.17 20.89
N ASP A 243 2.31 -4.75 20.76
CA ASP A 243 1.90 -3.39 20.38
C ASP A 243 2.07 -2.41 21.56
N SER A 244 3.28 -2.33 22.12
CA SER A 244 3.58 -1.57 23.35
C SER A 244 4.38 -0.30 23.12
N TYR A 245 5.46 -0.39 22.35
CA TYR A 245 6.31 0.75 22.01
C TYR A 245 7.09 0.50 20.70
N CYS A 246 7.55 1.58 20.08
CA CYS A 246 8.51 1.54 18.98
C CYS A 246 9.87 2.05 19.45
N PHE A 247 10.94 1.58 18.83
CA PHE A 247 12.26 2.20 18.95
C PHE A 247 12.47 3.23 17.84
N ILE A 248 13.31 4.22 18.15
CA ILE A 248 13.87 5.15 17.18
C ILE A 248 15.36 4.84 17.09
N HIS A 249 15.77 4.18 16.01
CA HIS A 249 17.16 3.84 15.76
C HIS A 249 17.80 4.92 14.90
N ALA A 250 18.95 5.47 15.30
CA ALA A 250 19.72 6.35 14.41
C ALA A 250 20.00 5.63 13.09
N GLY A 251 19.99 6.36 11.97
CA GLY A 251 20.11 5.77 10.64
C GLY A 251 21.44 5.06 10.37
N THR A 252 22.46 5.28 11.22
CA THR A 252 23.82 4.72 11.18
C THR A 252 24.40 4.55 12.57
#